data_AF-A0A953KUT4-F1
#
_entry.id   AF-A0A953KUT4-F1
#
_cell.length_a   1.000
_cell.length_b   1.000
_cell.length_c   1.000
_cell.angle_alpha   90.00
_cell.angle_beta   90.00
_cell.angle_gamma   90.00
#
_symmetry.space_group_name_H-M   'P 1'
#
loop_
_entity.id
_entity.type
_entity.pdbx_description
1 polymer ?
#
loop_
_entity_poly.entity_id
_entity_poly.type
_entity_poly.pdbx_seq_one_letter_code
_entity_poly.pdbx_strand_id
1 'polypeptide(L)'
;MTRRLLYHFFWNFYDYLGTHLLLGTSFSILVVMILGTTVPVAQRIGPGLAQIAILAVACVMLFLLVAGSLAGFFAFTSAAARDEAARVVHFREGARAGFRLYSKVLGLFLLVAIIIATNIAFYLRHAGASESPTLRLAFFTAAMVFLWVGLGAGAYFLSVFAAPAASPDVTSLRRYLRSCFILFAIAPMFHLIAAGLMLMILVLLVLSVVGLVFLLPAFATLSATAHVISTEYRNHLAQARDELGSGKPLGDYRRRAAELALEQEARQPQRTLKELLRPWDV
;
A
#
# COMPACT_ATOMS: atom_id res chain seq x y z
N MET A 1 6.46 6.87 -17.35
CA MET A 1 5.68 6.69 -16.10
C MET A 1 5.77 5.28 -15.55
N THR A 2 5.22 4.24 -16.20
CA THR A 2 5.30 2.84 -15.71
C THR A 2 6.73 2.34 -15.55
N ARG A 3 7.60 2.57 -16.55
CA ARG A 3 9.03 2.23 -16.49
C ARG A 3 9.71 2.82 -15.26
N ARG A 4 9.47 4.10 -14.98
CA ARG A 4 10.03 4.82 -13.82
C ARG A 4 9.62 4.16 -12.51
N LEU A 5 8.31 3.93 -12.32
CA LEU A 5 7.79 3.28 -11.11
C LEU A 5 8.42 1.90 -10.90
N LEU A 6 8.43 1.07 -11.94
CA LEU A 6 9.00 -0.28 -11.88
C LEU A 6 10.51 -0.26 -11.60
N TYR A 7 11.24 0.66 -12.22
CA TYR A 7 12.67 0.82 -12.03
C TYR A 7 13.02 1.17 -10.57
N HIS A 8 12.43 2.23 -10.02
CA HIS A 8 12.70 2.62 -8.64
C HIS A 8 12.17 1.60 -7.64
N PHE A 9 10.99 1.00 -7.89
CA PHE A 9 10.48 -0.08 -7.06
C PHE A 9 11.46 -1.26 -7.01
N PHE A 10 11.96 -1.70 -8.17
CA PHE A 10 12.87 -2.82 -8.27
C PHE A 10 14.16 -2.56 -7.47
N TRP A 11 14.82 -1.43 -7.71
CA TRP A 11 16.09 -1.13 -7.04
C TRP A 11 15.91 -0.88 -5.54
N ASN A 12 14.87 -0.14 -5.12
CA ASN A 12 14.57 0.09 -3.70
C ASN A 12 14.25 -1.22 -2.98
N PHE A 13 13.62 -2.19 -3.66
CA PHE A 13 13.33 -3.48 -3.07
C PHE A 13 14.57 -4.39 -3.02
N TYR A 14 15.34 -4.41 -4.12
CA TYR A 14 16.51 -5.26 -4.31
C TYR A 14 17.66 -4.89 -3.37
N ASP A 15 18.02 -3.61 -3.28
CA ASP A 15 19.12 -3.13 -2.44
C ASP A 15 18.94 -3.50 -0.96
N TYR A 16 17.69 -3.54 -0.51
CA TYR A 16 17.33 -3.81 0.87
C TYR A 16 16.72 -5.21 1.06
N LEU A 17 16.87 -6.12 0.08
CA LEU A 17 16.25 -7.44 0.09
C LEU A 17 16.57 -8.22 1.38
N GLY A 18 17.81 -8.17 1.85
CA GLY A 18 18.21 -8.83 3.11
C GLY A 18 17.47 -8.28 4.34
N THR A 19 17.26 -6.97 4.41
CA THR A 19 16.51 -6.34 5.51
C THR A 19 15.02 -6.64 5.40
N HIS A 20 14.46 -6.59 4.19
CA HIS A 20 13.08 -6.98 3.91
C HIS A 20 12.82 -8.44 4.30
N LEU A 21 13.73 -9.36 3.97
CA LEU A 21 13.65 -10.77 4.35
C LEU A 21 13.64 -10.93 5.87
N LEU A 22 14.58 -10.28 6.58
CA LEU A 22 14.70 -10.40 8.03
C LEU A 22 13.46 -9.86 8.76
N LEU A 23 13.02 -8.64 8.42
CA LEU A 23 11.86 -8.01 9.05
C LEU A 23 10.55 -8.72 8.65
N GLY A 24 10.43 -9.13 7.38
CA GLY A 24 9.26 -9.86 6.87
C GLY A 24 9.11 -11.24 7.49
N THR A 25 10.23 -11.95 7.69
CA THR A 25 10.25 -13.26 8.37
C THR A 25 9.88 -13.10 9.83
N SER A 26 10.45 -12.09 10.51
CA SER A 26 10.12 -11.79 11.91
C SER A 26 8.63 -11.48 12.08
N PHE A 27 8.06 -10.65 11.20
CA PHE A 27 6.63 -10.38 11.16
C PHE A 27 5.80 -11.65 10.94
N SER A 28 6.18 -12.47 9.95
CA SER A 28 5.49 -13.72 9.61
C SER A 28 5.48 -14.71 10.76
N ILE A 29 6.62 -14.89 11.44
CA ILE A 29 6.73 -15.74 12.64
C ILE A 29 5.76 -15.25 13.72
N LEU A 30 5.73 -13.95 14.00
CA LEU A 30 4.82 -13.39 15.02
C LEU A 30 3.35 -13.60 14.65
N VAL A 31 2.96 -13.40 13.39
CA VAL A 31 1.59 -13.67 12.92
C VAL A 31 1.23 -15.15 13.09
N VAL A 32 2.12 -16.06 12.66
CA VAL A 32 1.91 -17.50 12.79
C VAL A 32 1.86 -17.93 14.25
N MET A 33 2.69 -17.34 15.13
CA MET A 33 2.63 -17.60 16.57
C MET A 33 1.31 -17.16 17.18
N ILE A 34 0.82 -15.95 16.86
CA ILE A 34 -0.46 -15.45 17.37
C ILE A 34 -1.59 -16.37 16.88
N LEU A 35 -1.69 -16.64 15.59
CA LEU A 35 -2.77 -17.46 15.02
C LEU A 35 -2.67 -18.93 15.46
N GLY A 36 -1.46 -19.50 15.41
CA GLY A 36 -1.18 -20.90 15.75
C GLY A 36 -1.35 -21.22 17.23
N THR A 37 -1.32 -20.22 18.12
CA THR A 37 -1.65 -20.41 19.54
C THR A 37 -3.11 -20.11 19.83
N THR A 38 -3.63 -18.97 19.34
CA THR A 38 -4.96 -18.51 19.72
C THR A 38 -6.09 -19.31 19.07
N VAL A 39 -5.96 -19.71 17.80
CA VAL A 39 -7.01 -20.44 17.09
C VAL A 39 -7.23 -21.85 17.68
N PRO A 40 -6.20 -22.69 17.91
CA PRO A 40 -6.41 -24.01 18.51
C PRO A 40 -6.93 -23.94 19.94
N VAL A 41 -6.48 -22.96 20.74
CA VAL A 41 -6.99 -22.75 22.10
C VAL A 41 -8.46 -22.36 22.07
N ALA A 42 -8.85 -21.43 21.19
CA ALA A 42 -10.23 -21.03 20.99
C ALA A 42 -11.12 -22.21 20.58
N GLN A 43 -10.63 -23.09 19.69
CA GLN A 43 -11.36 -24.29 19.26
C GLN A 43 -11.57 -25.31 20.37
N ARG A 44 -10.61 -25.47 21.30
CA ARG A 44 -10.71 -26.44 22.41
C ARG A 44 -11.73 -26.03 23.49
N ILE A 45 -11.98 -24.74 23.65
CA ILE A 45 -12.90 -24.21 24.68
C ILE A 45 -14.37 -24.38 24.27
N GLY A 46 -14.64 -24.61 22.98
CA GLY A 46 -15.99 -24.75 22.44
C GLY A 46 -16.72 -23.42 22.24
N PRO A 47 -17.89 -23.43 21.57
CA PRO A 47 -18.66 -22.22 21.27
C PRO A 47 -19.16 -21.53 22.53
N GLY A 48 -18.72 -20.28 22.76
CA GLY A 48 -19.14 -19.48 23.90
C GLY A 48 -18.42 -18.14 24.02
N LEU A 49 -18.76 -17.38 25.06
CA LEU A 49 -18.17 -16.06 25.32
C LEU A 49 -16.64 -16.12 25.48
N ALA A 50 -16.11 -17.20 26.05
CA ALA A 50 -14.67 -17.39 26.20
C ALA A 50 -13.95 -17.54 24.85
N GLN A 51 -14.53 -18.28 23.89
CA GLN A 51 -14.00 -18.38 22.53
C GLN A 51 -14.00 -17.03 21.83
N ILE A 52 -15.10 -16.28 21.94
CA ILE A 52 -15.23 -14.93 21.37
C ILE A 52 -14.17 -14.00 21.96
N ALA A 53 -13.97 -14.04 23.28
CA ALA A 53 -12.97 -13.22 23.95
C ALA A 53 -11.54 -13.52 23.47
N ILE A 54 -11.18 -14.81 23.33
CA ILE A 54 -9.85 -15.21 22.84
C ILE A 54 -9.62 -14.75 21.41
N LEU A 55 -10.61 -14.95 20.53
CA LEU A 55 -10.52 -14.48 19.15
C LEU A 55 -10.46 -12.95 19.07
N ALA A 56 -11.20 -12.23 19.92
CA ALA A 56 -11.12 -10.77 20.00
C ALA A 56 -9.73 -10.30 20.42
N VAL A 57 -9.12 -10.94 21.43
CA VAL A 57 -7.74 -10.65 21.85
C VAL A 57 -6.76 -10.91 20.71
N ALA A 58 -6.90 -12.03 20.00
CA ALA A 58 -6.07 -12.34 18.84
C ALA A 58 -6.18 -11.28 17.74
N CYS A 59 -7.41 -10.85 17.42
CA CYS A 59 -7.67 -9.77 16.45
C CYS A 59 -7.02 -8.45 16.88
N VAL A 60 -7.10 -8.08 18.17
CA VAL A 60 -6.44 -6.88 18.69
C VAL A 60 -4.93 -7.00 18.59
N MET A 61 -4.34 -8.13 18.99
CA MET A 61 -2.89 -8.36 18.88
C MET A 61 -2.40 -8.28 17.44
N LEU A 62 -3.11 -8.91 16.49
CA LEU A 62 -2.80 -8.83 15.06
C LEU A 62 -2.94 -7.41 14.54
N PHE A 63 -3.99 -6.69 14.94
CA PHE A 63 -4.18 -5.30 14.55
C PHE A 63 -3.01 -4.41 15.00
N LEU A 64 -2.59 -4.53 16.26
CA LEU A 64 -1.46 -3.76 16.80
C LEU A 64 -0.15 -4.15 16.12
N LEU A 65 0.09 -5.45 15.88
CA LEU A 65 1.27 -5.94 15.17
C LEU A 65 1.32 -5.37 13.74
N VAL A 66 0.23 -5.49 12.98
CA VAL A 66 0.15 -4.98 11.60
C VAL A 66 0.31 -3.47 11.57
N ALA A 67 -0.33 -2.72 12.47
CA ALA A 67 -0.19 -1.27 12.53
C ALA A 67 1.25 -0.83 12.83
N GLY A 68 1.91 -1.47 13.79
CA GLY A 68 3.31 -1.20 14.13
C GLY A 68 4.27 -1.57 13.01
N SER A 69 4.07 -2.74 12.38
CA SER A 69 4.89 -3.18 11.25
C SER A 69 4.69 -2.30 10.02
N LEU A 70 3.46 -1.89 9.69
CA LEU A 70 3.19 -0.91 8.63
C LEU A 70 3.96 0.38 8.89
N ALA A 71 3.83 0.96 10.09
CA ALA A 71 4.53 2.19 10.44
C ALA A 71 6.06 2.08 10.29
N GLY A 72 6.64 0.96 10.74
CA GLY A 72 8.07 0.71 10.59
C GLY A 72 8.50 0.49 9.14
N PHE A 73 7.80 -0.36 8.39
CA PHE A 73 8.13 -0.65 6.99
C PHE A 73 8.03 0.60 6.13
N PHE A 74 6.97 1.39 6.28
CA PHE A 74 6.80 2.61 5.49
C PHE A 74 7.84 3.69 5.80
N ALA A 75 8.26 3.83 7.07
CA ALA A 75 9.36 4.74 7.41
C ALA A 75 10.68 4.28 6.78
N PHE A 76 10.97 2.97 6.86
CA PHE A 76 12.15 2.37 6.25
C PHE A 76 12.16 2.53 4.72
N THR A 77 11.06 2.19 4.05
CA THR A 77 10.98 2.24 2.57
C THR A 77 10.89 3.67 2.06
N SER A 78 10.32 4.60 2.84
CA SER A 78 10.31 6.02 2.48
C SER A 78 11.69 6.66 2.57
N ALA A 79 12.53 6.24 3.53
CA ALA A 79 13.95 6.64 3.54
C ALA A 79 14.67 6.12 2.29
N ALA A 80 14.50 4.83 1.98
CA ALA A 80 15.07 4.23 0.76
C ALA A 80 14.61 4.94 -0.51
N ALA A 81 13.32 5.30 -0.60
CA ALA A 81 12.75 5.98 -1.77
C ALA A 81 13.17 7.44 -1.91
N ARG A 82 13.79 8.05 -0.89
CA ARG A 82 14.38 9.39 -0.94
C ARG A 82 15.89 9.37 -1.15
N ASP A 83 16.44 8.24 -1.57
CA ASP A 83 17.88 8.00 -1.72
C ASP A 83 18.68 8.16 -0.40
N GLU A 84 18.01 8.06 0.76
CA GLU A 84 18.65 7.98 2.07
C GLU A 84 19.05 6.52 2.36
N ALA A 85 20.18 6.30 3.04
CA ALA A 85 20.60 4.97 3.45
C ALA A 85 19.62 4.40 4.49
N ALA A 86 18.70 3.53 4.07
CA ALA A 86 17.71 2.93 4.93
C ALA A 86 18.36 1.94 5.89
N ARG A 87 17.98 2.02 7.17
CA ARG A 87 18.55 1.25 8.28
C ARG A 87 17.45 0.77 9.20
N VAL A 88 17.69 -0.32 9.92
CA VAL A 88 16.73 -0.90 10.90
C VAL A 88 16.28 0.12 11.96
N VAL A 89 17.12 1.12 12.27
CA VAL A 89 16.76 2.23 13.17
C VAL A 89 15.52 2.99 12.67
N HIS A 90 15.43 3.26 11.37
CA HIS A 90 14.27 3.93 10.76
C HIS A 90 12.99 3.11 10.89
N PHE A 91 13.09 1.77 10.84
CA PHE A 91 11.94 0.89 11.10
C PHE A 91 11.45 1.05 12.54
N ARG A 92 12.37 0.99 13.51
CA ARG A 92 12.02 1.12 14.94
C ARG A 92 11.44 2.49 15.27
N GLU A 93 12.06 3.55 14.78
CA GLU A 93 11.63 4.93 15.00
C GLU A 93 10.29 5.20 14.31
N GLY A 94 10.12 4.74 13.08
CA GLY A 94 8.87 4.78 12.35
C GLY A 94 7.74 4.06 13.06
N ALA A 95 8.00 2.84 13.57
CA ALA A 95 7.04 2.10 14.35
C ALA A 95 6.61 2.89 15.60
N ARG A 96 7.55 3.47 16.35
CA ARG A 96 7.25 4.23 17.57
C ARG A 96 6.49 5.54 17.30
N ALA A 97 6.95 6.33 16.34
CA ALA A 97 6.39 7.65 16.05
C ALA A 97 5.07 7.54 15.26
N GLY A 98 5.00 6.62 14.30
CA GLY A 98 3.87 6.46 13.38
C GLY A 98 2.72 5.60 13.91
N PHE A 99 2.95 4.80 14.97
CA PHE A 99 1.99 3.79 15.44
C PHE A 99 0.54 4.27 15.51
N ARG A 100 0.34 5.43 16.16
CA ARG A 100 -1.01 5.97 16.42
C ARG A 100 -1.73 6.36 15.13
N LEU A 101 -1.00 6.93 14.17
CA LEU A 101 -1.58 7.34 12.89
C LEU A 101 -1.85 6.12 12.00
N TYR A 102 -0.90 5.18 11.90
CA TYR A 102 -1.09 3.93 11.16
C TYR A 102 -2.22 3.08 11.74
N SER A 103 -2.40 3.05 13.06
CA SER A 103 -3.54 2.38 13.69
C SER A 103 -4.87 3.00 13.26
N LYS A 104 -4.97 4.34 13.20
CA LYS A 104 -6.18 5.01 12.72
C LYS A 104 -6.46 4.73 11.24
N VAL A 105 -5.41 4.79 10.41
CA VAL A 105 -5.52 4.51 8.97
C VAL A 105 -5.90 3.05 8.72
N LEU A 106 -5.26 2.11 9.42
CA LEU A 106 -5.58 0.68 9.35
C LEU A 106 -7.01 0.42 9.83
N GLY A 107 -7.44 1.02 10.94
CA GLY A 107 -8.81 0.91 11.42
C GLY A 107 -9.83 1.43 10.40
N LEU A 108 -9.57 2.57 9.77
CA LEU A 108 -10.41 3.10 8.70
C LEU A 108 -10.44 2.19 7.47
N PHE A 109 -9.27 1.67 7.07
CA PHE A 109 -9.17 0.70 5.96
C PHE A 109 -9.99 -0.56 6.24
N LEU A 110 -9.84 -1.15 7.43
CA LEU A 110 -10.60 -2.34 7.82
C LEU A 110 -12.10 -2.06 7.90
N LEU A 111 -12.51 -0.91 8.42
CA LEU A 111 -13.92 -0.52 8.44
C LEU A 111 -14.50 -0.42 7.02
N VAL A 112 -13.80 0.25 6.10
CA VAL A 112 -14.21 0.34 4.69
C VAL A 112 -14.25 -1.03 4.04
N ALA A 113 -13.23 -1.87 4.27
CA ALA A 113 -13.17 -3.23 3.74
C ALA A 113 -14.33 -4.10 4.25
N ILE A 114 -14.68 -4.01 5.54
CA ILE A 114 -15.82 -4.72 6.13
C ILE A 114 -17.13 -4.27 5.48
N ILE A 115 -17.37 -2.96 5.38
CA ILE A 115 -18.59 -2.43 4.73
C ILE A 115 -18.72 -2.97 3.30
N ILE A 116 -17.63 -2.95 2.53
CA ILE A 116 -17.62 -3.44 1.14
C ILE A 116 -17.86 -4.95 1.10
N ALA A 117 -17.14 -5.72 1.90
CA ALA A 117 -17.27 -7.18 1.95
C ALA A 117 -18.69 -7.61 2.37
N THR A 118 -19.28 -6.94 3.36
CA THR A 118 -20.66 -7.20 3.80
C THR A 118 -21.67 -6.91 2.68
N ASN A 119 -21.50 -5.83 1.92
CA ASN A 119 -22.37 -5.53 0.78
C ASN A 119 -22.22 -6.56 -0.34
N ILE A 120 -20.99 -6.95 -0.69
CA ILE A 120 -20.75 -8.01 -1.69
C ILE A 120 -21.43 -9.31 -1.26
N ALA A 121 -21.21 -9.74 -0.02
CA ALA A 121 -21.82 -10.96 0.52
C ALA A 121 -23.36 -10.87 0.54
N PHE A 122 -23.92 -9.71 0.90
CA PHE A 122 -25.36 -9.46 0.88
C PHE A 122 -25.93 -9.65 -0.53
N TYR A 123 -25.35 -8.99 -1.54
CA TYR A 123 -25.86 -9.06 -2.90
C TYR A 123 -25.68 -10.45 -3.53
N LEU A 124 -24.54 -11.12 -3.30
CA LEU A 124 -24.32 -12.48 -3.81
C LEU A 124 -25.29 -13.48 -3.19
N ARG A 125 -25.61 -13.35 -1.90
CA ARG A 125 -26.62 -14.19 -1.23
C ARG A 125 -28.00 -14.02 -1.86
N HIS A 126 -28.42 -12.79 -2.13
CA HIS A 126 -29.73 -12.51 -2.75
C HIS A 126 -29.77 -12.93 -4.23
N ALA A 127 -28.65 -12.82 -4.95
CA ALA A 127 -28.54 -13.34 -6.31
C ALA A 127 -28.77 -14.86 -6.37
N GLY A 128 -28.15 -15.61 -5.44
CA GLY A 128 -28.30 -17.06 -5.34
C GLY A 128 -29.71 -17.52 -4.95
N ALA A 129 -30.42 -16.72 -4.13
CA ALA A 129 -31.78 -17.02 -3.69
C ALA A 129 -32.88 -16.56 -4.66
N SER A 130 -32.55 -15.74 -5.67
CA SER A 130 -33.54 -15.20 -6.60
C SER A 130 -33.91 -16.19 -7.69
N GLU A 131 -35.21 -16.46 -7.83
CA GLU A 131 -35.78 -17.26 -8.93
C GLU A 131 -35.84 -16.48 -10.25
N SER A 132 -36.03 -15.15 -10.20
CA SER A 132 -36.04 -14.30 -11.38
C SER A 132 -34.63 -14.09 -11.94
N PRO A 133 -34.38 -14.41 -13.23
CA PRO A 133 -33.09 -14.16 -13.89
C PRO A 133 -32.68 -12.68 -13.90
N THR A 134 -33.65 -11.79 -14.08
CA THR A 134 -33.42 -10.34 -14.12
C THR A 134 -32.96 -9.82 -12.75
N LEU A 135 -33.63 -10.25 -11.68
CA LEU A 135 -33.23 -9.87 -10.31
C LEU A 135 -31.87 -10.47 -9.93
N ARG A 136 -31.59 -11.71 -10.34
CA ARG A 136 -30.28 -12.35 -10.15
C ARG A 136 -29.16 -11.53 -10.82
N LEU A 137 -29.37 -11.11 -12.06
CA LEU A 137 -28.42 -10.28 -12.79
C LEU A 137 -28.22 -8.91 -12.11
N ALA A 138 -29.31 -8.28 -11.65
CA ALA A 138 -29.23 -6.99 -10.95
C ALA A 138 -28.41 -7.09 -9.66
N PHE A 139 -28.64 -8.13 -8.84
CA PHE A 139 -27.85 -8.36 -7.62
C PHE A 139 -26.39 -8.69 -7.92
N PHE A 140 -26.11 -9.53 -8.92
CA PHE A 140 -24.73 -9.80 -9.32
C PHE A 140 -24.01 -8.53 -9.78
N THR A 141 -24.68 -7.69 -10.57
CA THR A 141 -24.16 -6.40 -11.01
C THR A 141 -23.86 -5.48 -9.82
N ALA A 142 -24.77 -5.40 -8.85
CA ALA A 142 -24.54 -4.64 -7.61
C ALA A 142 -23.32 -5.16 -6.83
N ALA A 143 -23.16 -6.48 -6.68
CA ALA A 143 -21.97 -7.07 -6.07
C ALA A 143 -20.68 -6.67 -6.82
N MET A 144 -20.70 -6.68 -8.16
CA MET A 144 -19.57 -6.25 -8.97
C MET A 144 -19.26 -4.76 -8.80
N VAL A 145 -20.27 -3.89 -8.67
CA VAL A 145 -20.05 -2.47 -8.37
C VAL A 145 -19.33 -2.30 -7.04
N PHE A 146 -19.73 -3.01 -5.98
CA PHE A 146 -19.03 -2.96 -4.70
C PHE A 146 -17.61 -3.52 -4.78
N LEU A 147 -17.36 -4.55 -5.59
CA LEU A 147 -16.01 -5.04 -5.85
C LEU A 147 -15.14 -3.95 -6.49
N TRP A 148 -15.66 -3.23 -7.49
CA TRP A 148 -14.96 -2.10 -8.12
C TRP A 148 -14.69 -0.96 -7.13
N VAL A 149 -15.66 -0.63 -6.27
CA VAL A 149 -15.46 0.34 -5.17
C VAL A 149 -14.36 -0.15 -4.23
N GLY A 150 -14.30 -1.44 -3.92
CA GLY A 150 -13.23 -2.06 -3.14
C GLY A 150 -11.84 -1.92 -3.77
N LEU A 151 -11.72 -2.18 -5.07
CA LEU A 151 -10.47 -2.02 -5.80
C LEU A 151 -10.04 -0.55 -5.84
N GLY A 152 -10.97 0.37 -6.10
CA GLY A 152 -10.71 1.81 -6.08
C GLY A 152 -10.29 2.31 -4.70
N ALA A 153 -10.97 1.86 -3.64
CA ALA A 153 -10.60 2.15 -2.27
C ALA A 153 -9.19 1.60 -1.95
N GLY A 154 -8.88 0.36 -2.33
CA GLY A 154 -7.55 -0.23 -2.15
C GLY A 154 -6.44 0.60 -2.82
N ALA A 155 -6.66 1.01 -4.08
CA ALA A 155 -5.72 1.87 -4.80
C ALA A 155 -5.54 3.24 -4.13
N TYR A 156 -6.63 3.82 -3.60
CA TYR A 156 -6.55 5.04 -2.81
C TYR A 156 -5.79 4.82 -1.50
N PHE A 157 -6.06 3.75 -0.75
CA PHE A 157 -5.39 3.46 0.52
C PHE A 157 -3.88 3.20 0.36
N LEU A 158 -3.41 2.74 -0.81
CA LEU A 158 -1.97 2.74 -1.12
C LEU A 158 -1.36 4.14 -0.97
N SER A 159 -2.03 5.21 -1.38
CA SER A 159 -1.51 6.57 -1.18
C SER A 159 -1.56 6.99 0.30
N VAL A 160 -2.59 6.55 1.02
CA VAL A 160 -2.86 6.87 2.44
C VAL A 160 -1.94 6.09 3.39
N PHE A 161 -1.36 4.96 3.00
CA PHE A 161 -0.38 4.29 3.84
C PHE A 161 1.04 4.83 3.65
N ALA A 162 1.37 5.39 2.48
CA ALA A 162 2.69 5.99 2.23
C ALA A 162 2.87 7.38 2.83
N ALA A 163 1.82 8.22 2.79
CA ALA A 163 2.01 9.63 3.13
C ALA A 163 2.40 9.95 4.59
N PRO A 164 2.17 9.14 5.66
CA PRO A 164 2.60 9.51 7.00
C PRO A 164 4.14 9.53 7.14
N ALA A 165 4.82 8.62 6.44
CA ALA A 165 6.27 8.54 6.42
C ALA A 165 6.92 9.63 5.55
N ALA A 166 6.15 10.26 4.65
CA ALA A 166 6.61 11.31 3.76
C ALA A 166 6.22 12.73 4.22
N SER A 167 5.28 12.88 5.16
CA SER A 167 4.78 14.19 5.63
C SER A 167 4.41 14.13 7.12
N PRO A 168 5.40 14.16 8.03
CA PRO A 168 5.18 14.01 9.48
C PRO A 168 4.38 15.17 10.10
N ASP A 169 4.29 16.33 9.43
CA ASP A 169 3.73 17.56 9.98
C ASP A 169 2.19 17.64 9.99
N VAL A 170 1.50 16.66 9.39
CA VAL A 170 0.03 16.69 9.28
C VAL A 170 -0.62 16.03 10.50
N THR A 171 -1.04 16.85 11.47
CA THR A 171 -1.64 16.37 12.73
C THR A 171 -3.11 15.94 12.63
N SER A 172 -3.84 16.38 11.60
CA SER A 172 -5.28 16.08 11.42
C SER A 172 -5.53 15.02 10.36
N LEU A 173 -6.18 13.91 10.73
CA LEU A 173 -6.52 12.80 9.82
C LEU A 173 -7.37 13.27 8.62
N ARG A 174 -8.27 14.24 8.81
CA ARG A 174 -9.10 14.77 7.72
C ARG A 174 -8.26 15.52 6.68
N ARG A 175 -7.36 16.39 7.12
CA ARG A 175 -6.45 17.12 6.21
C ARG A 175 -5.52 16.16 5.50
N TYR A 176 -5.07 15.14 6.23
CA TYR A 176 -4.24 14.07 5.73
C TYR A 176 -4.91 13.28 4.59
N LEU A 177 -6.12 12.78 4.82
CA LEU A 177 -6.91 12.08 3.79
C LEU A 177 -7.19 12.96 2.58
N ARG A 178 -7.55 14.24 2.80
CA ARG A 178 -7.77 15.19 1.71
C ARG A 178 -6.51 15.40 0.85
N SER A 179 -5.35 15.52 1.48
CA SER A 179 -4.07 15.67 0.75
C SER A 179 -3.77 14.44 -0.09
N CYS A 180 -3.93 13.24 0.47
CA CYS A 180 -3.75 11.98 -0.25
C CYS A 180 -4.72 11.86 -1.42
N PHE A 181 -5.98 12.28 -1.24
CA PHE A 181 -6.98 12.29 -2.30
C PHE A 181 -6.60 13.23 -3.44
N ILE A 182 -6.11 14.44 -3.12
CA ILE A 182 -5.64 15.39 -4.14
C ILE A 182 -4.45 14.79 -4.91
N LEU A 183 -3.49 14.19 -4.21
CA LEU A 183 -2.33 13.55 -4.85
C LEU A 183 -2.76 12.40 -5.76
N PHE A 184 -3.66 11.55 -5.28
CA PHE A 184 -4.25 10.46 -6.06
C PHE A 184 -4.99 10.98 -7.30
N ALA A 185 -5.75 12.06 -7.18
CA ALA A 185 -6.49 12.66 -8.29
C ALA A 185 -5.57 13.32 -9.34
N ILE A 186 -4.43 13.84 -8.93
CA ILE A 186 -3.43 14.45 -9.83
C ILE A 186 -2.74 13.38 -10.67
N ALA A 187 -2.34 12.27 -10.05
CA ALA A 187 -1.55 11.22 -10.70
C ALA A 187 -2.09 9.81 -10.41
N PRO A 188 -3.34 9.50 -10.81
CA PRO A 188 -4.00 8.25 -10.44
C PRO A 188 -3.29 7.03 -11.02
N MET A 189 -2.66 7.17 -12.19
CA MET A 189 -1.98 6.08 -12.89
C MET A 189 -0.87 5.43 -12.05
N PHE A 190 -0.09 6.18 -11.27
CA PHE A 190 0.96 5.59 -10.42
C PHE A 190 0.36 4.67 -9.35
N HIS A 191 -0.72 5.11 -8.71
CA HIS A 191 -1.40 4.34 -7.68
C HIS A 191 -2.19 3.16 -8.26
N LEU A 192 -2.79 3.30 -9.43
CA LEU A 192 -3.49 2.21 -10.13
C LEU A 192 -2.50 1.13 -10.61
N ILE A 193 -1.35 1.51 -11.17
CA ILE A 193 -0.29 0.56 -11.54
C ILE A 193 0.25 -0.13 -10.30
N ALA A 194 0.52 0.62 -9.23
CA ALA A 194 0.93 0.05 -7.94
C ALA A 194 -0.13 -0.93 -7.39
N ALA A 195 -1.42 -0.61 -7.48
CA ALA A 195 -2.49 -1.50 -7.06
C ALA A 195 -2.54 -2.77 -7.92
N GLY A 196 -2.40 -2.65 -9.25
CA GLY A 196 -2.36 -3.79 -10.16
C GLY A 196 -1.17 -4.71 -9.89
N LEU A 197 0.01 -4.15 -9.68
CA LEU A 197 1.21 -4.90 -9.30
C LEU A 197 1.05 -5.56 -7.93
N MET A 198 0.50 -4.86 -6.94
CA MET A 198 0.24 -5.41 -5.62
C MET A 198 -0.78 -6.56 -5.68
N LEU A 199 -1.81 -6.44 -6.52
CA LEU A 199 -2.79 -7.51 -6.75
C LEU A 199 -2.13 -8.72 -7.42
N MET A 200 -1.29 -8.50 -8.44
CA MET A 200 -0.52 -9.57 -9.08
C MET A 200 0.40 -10.27 -8.08
N ILE A 201 1.13 -9.50 -7.27
CA ILE A 201 1.96 -10.03 -6.19
C ILE A 201 1.09 -10.82 -5.22
N LEU A 202 -0.02 -10.27 -4.73
CA LEU A 202 -0.94 -10.96 -3.82
C LEU A 202 -1.42 -12.30 -4.39
N VAL A 203 -1.82 -12.37 -5.66
CA VAL A 203 -2.25 -13.61 -6.32
C VAL A 203 -1.12 -14.64 -6.38
N LEU A 204 0.09 -14.22 -6.77
CA LEU A 204 1.27 -15.10 -6.80
C LEU A 204 1.68 -15.57 -5.40
N LEU A 205 1.51 -14.72 -4.39
CA LEU A 205 1.89 -14.97 -3.02
C LEU A 205 0.88 -15.83 -2.25
N VAL A 206 -0.42 -15.78 -2.58
CA VAL A 206 -1.41 -16.71 -2.02
C VAL A 206 -1.06 -18.18 -2.33
N LEU A 207 -0.32 -18.42 -3.40
CA LEU A 207 0.14 -19.75 -3.81
C LEU A 207 1.45 -20.19 -3.11
N SER A 208 2.05 -19.36 -2.25
CA SER A 208 3.38 -19.62 -1.67
C SER A 208 3.53 -19.14 -0.22
N VAL A 209 4.06 -19.98 0.66
CA VAL A 209 4.41 -19.61 2.05
C VAL A 209 5.43 -18.46 2.09
N VAL A 210 6.34 -18.40 1.09
CA VAL A 210 7.31 -17.31 0.92
C VAL A 210 6.60 -15.97 0.70
N GLY A 211 5.37 -15.99 0.21
CA GLY A 211 4.58 -14.79 0.00
C GLY A 211 4.23 -14.02 1.25
N LEU A 212 4.00 -14.70 2.37
CA LEU A 212 3.70 -14.00 3.62
C LEU A 212 4.87 -13.09 4.05
N VAL A 213 6.10 -13.54 3.81
CA VAL A 213 7.35 -12.82 4.15
C VAL A 213 7.47 -11.52 3.37
N PHE A 214 7.13 -11.53 2.09
CA PHE A 214 7.35 -10.39 1.21
C PHE A 214 6.14 -9.49 1.00
N LEU A 215 4.94 -9.91 1.42
CA LEU A 215 3.72 -9.15 1.18
C LEU A 215 3.79 -7.72 1.75
N LEU A 216 4.15 -7.59 3.02
CA LEU A 216 4.22 -6.30 3.70
C LEU A 216 5.40 -5.43 3.22
N PRO A 217 6.64 -5.97 3.08
CA PRO A 217 7.73 -5.27 2.40
C PRO A 217 7.41 -4.75 1.00
N ALA A 218 6.82 -5.60 0.15
CA ALA A 218 6.49 -5.25 -1.23
C ALA A 218 5.41 -4.16 -1.27
N PHE A 219 4.38 -4.31 -0.43
CA PHE A 219 3.34 -3.30 -0.25
C PHE A 219 3.93 -1.94 0.14
N ALA A 220 4.76 -1.90 1.18
CA ALA A 220 5.35 -0.68 1.69
C ALA A 220 6.30 -0.02 0.68
N THR A 221 7.13 -0.82 -0.01
CA THR A 221 8.08 -0.30 -1.00
C THR A 221 7.33 0.27 -2.20
N LEU A 222 6.40 -0.49 -2.77
CA LEU A 222 5.66 -0.07 -3.96
C LEU A 222 4.80 1.16 -3.69
N SER A 223 4.13 1.20 -2.54
CA SER A 223 3.32 2.32 -2.09
C SER A 223 4.16 3.58 -1.82
N ALA A 224 5.30 3.45 -1.13
CA ALA A 224 6.23 4.56 -0.89
C ALA A 224 6.80 5.11 -2.19
N THR A 225 7.30 4.24 -3.08
CA THR A 225 7.82 4.64 -4.40
C THR A 225 6.75 5.35 -5.23
N ALA A 226 5.52 4.81 -5.28
CA ALA A 226 4.42 5.47 -5.99
C ALA A 226 4.12 6.86 -5.40
N HIS A 227 4.17 7.01 -4.08
CA HIS A 227 3.93 8.28 -3.41
C HIS A 227 5.02 9.33 -3.70
N VAL A 228 6.30 8.94 -3.67
CA VAL A 228 7.43 9.82 -3.99
C VAL A 228 7.31 10.31 -5.43
N ILE A 229 7.14 9.40 -6.40
CA ILE A 229 7.01 9.74 -7.82
C ILE A 229 5.78 10.63 -8.08
N SER A 230 4.64 10.35 -7.43
CA SER A 230 3.45 11.21 -7.51
C SER A 230 3.72 12.61 -6.98
N THR A 231 4.50 12.73 -5.91
CA THR A 231 4.85 14.03 -5.30
C THR A 231 5.80 14.83 -6.18
N GLU A 232 6.81 14.17 -6.77
CA GLU A 232 7.70 14.79 -7.75
C GLU A 232 6.91 15.26 -8.99
N TYR A 233 6.01 14.43 -9.50
CA TYR A 233 5.16 14.80 -10.64
C TYR A 233 4.28 16.01 -10.32
N ARG A 234 3.75 16.12 -9.09
CA ARG A 234 3.03 17.32 -8.63
C ARG A 234 3.94 18.55 -8.66
N ASN A 235 5.19 18.43 -8.23
CA ASN A 235 6.14 19.53 -8.23
C ASN A 235 6.49 19.94 -9.68
N HIS A 236 6.68 18.98 -10.59
CA HIS A 236 6.86 19.26 -12.02
C HIS A 236 5.64 19.92 -12.67
N LEU A 237 4.42 19.59 -12.23
CA LEU A 237 3.21 20.29 -12.69
C LEU A 237 3.18 21.76 -12.23
N ALA A 238 3.66 22.04 -11.01
CA ALA A 238 3.79 23.41 -10.54
C ALA A 238 4.84 24.17 -11.37
N GLN A 239 6.02 23.58 -11.58
CA GLN A 239 7.05 24.16 -12.43
C GLN A 239 6.58 24.38 -13.87
N ALA A 240 5.86 23.41 -14.46
CA ALA A 240 5.29 23.54 -15.80
C ALA A 240 4.29 24.70 -15.89
N ARG A 241 3.53 24.97 -14.82
CA ARG A 241 2.64 26.14 -14.75
C ARG A 241 3.42 27.44 -14.72
N ASP A 242 4.53 27.48 -13.98
CA ASP A 242 5.39 28.67 -13.89
C ASP A 242 6.09 28.94 -15.23
N GLU A 243 6.51 27.91 -15.96
CA GLU A 243 7.17 28.03 -17.27
C GLU A 243 6.21 28.38 -18.42
N LEU A 244 5.02 27.77 -18.47
CA LEU A 244 4.07 27.95 -19.58
C LEU A 244 3.09 29.12 -19.38
N GLY A 245 3.01 29.66 -18.17
CA GLY A 245 2.03 30.67 -17.77
C GLY A 245 0.62 30.12 -17.59
N SER A 246 -0.29 30.95 -17.07
CA SER A 246 -1.69 30.57 -16.84
C SER A 246 -2.51 30.52 -18.14
N GLY A 247 -3.56 29.68 -18.16
CA GLY A 247 -4.54 29.64 -19.25
C GLY A 247 -4.29 28.59 -20.34
N LYS A 248 -3.20 27.81 -20.25
CA LYS A 248 -2.99 26.66 -21.13
C LYS A 248 -3.93 25.48 -20.79
N PRO A 249 -4.27 24.63 -21.77
CA PRO A 249 -4.96 23.36 -21.53
C PRO A 249 -4.21 22.46 -20.55
N LEU A 250 -4.94 21.67 -19.75
CA LEU A 250 -4.36 20.75 -18.77
C LEU A 250 -3.37 19.74 -19.40
N GLY A 251 -3.61 19.36 -20.65
CA GLY A 251 -2.74 18.45 -21.41
C GLY A 251 -1.32 18.99 -21.59
N ASP A 252 -1.16 20.30 -21.79
CA ASP A 252 0.15 20.93 -22.02
C ASP A 252 0.99 20.92 -20.74
N TYR A 253 0.40 21.26 -19.59
CA TYR A 253 1.11 21.16 -18.30
C TYR A 253 1.51 19.71 -18.00
N ARG A 254 0.63 18.73 -18.29
CA ARG A 254 0.94 17.31 -18.09
C ARG A 254 2.08 16.83 -18.99
N ARG A 255 2.09 17.28 -20.25
CA ARG A 255 3.17 16.97 -21.20
C ARG A 255 4.49 17.58 -20.72
N ARG A 256 4.49 18.86 -20.37
CA ARG A 256 5.69 19.54 -19.87
C ARG A 256 6.19 18.95 -18.55
N ALA A 257 5.30 18.59 -17.63
CA ALA A 257 5.69 17.91 -16.40
C ALA A 257 6.31 16.53 -16.66
N ALA A 258 5.85 15.80 -17.67
CA ALA A 258 6.46 14.54 -18.08
C ALA A 258 7.83 14.73 -18.73
N GLU A 259 8.02 15.79 -19.53
CA GLU A 259 9.33 16.18 -20.08
C GLU A 259 10.31 16.54 -18.97
N LEU A 260 9.91 17.40 -18.01
CA LEU A 260 10.72 17.76 -16.84
C LEU A 260 11.13 16.55 -16.02
N ALA A 261 10.23 15.57 -15.84
CA ALA A 261 10.54 14.31 -15.17
C ALA A 261 11.61 13.50 -15.93
N LEU A 262 11.54 13.45 -17.27
CA LEU A 262 12.54 12.76 -18.10
C LEU A 262 13.89 13.49 -18.09
N GLU A 263 13.87 14.82 -18.12
CA GLU A 263 15.08 15.65 -18.00
C GLU A 263 15.78 15.43 -16.66
N GLN A 264 15.02 15.32 -15.56
CA GLN A 264 15.57 15.00 -14.24
C GLN A 264 16.15 13.58 -14.20
N GLU A 265 15.44 12.58 -14.71
CA GLU A 265 15.94 11.19 -14.79
C GLU A 265 17.22 11.08 -15.62
N ALA A 266 17.33 11.83 -16.72
CA ALA A 266 18.52 11.81 -17.58
C ALA A 266 19.76 12.39 -16.89
N ARG A 267 19.58 13.21 -15.85
CA ARG A 267 20.68 13.78 -15.04
C ARG A 267 21.11 12.86 -13.91
N GLN A 268 20.31 11.87 -13.54
CA GLN A 268 20.62 10.92 -12.48
C GLN A 268 21.43 9.74 -13.03
N PRO A 269 22.38 9.19 -12.24
CA PRO A 269 23.10 7.98 -12.64
C PRO A 269 22.11 6.82 -12.76
N GLN A 270 22.02 6.23 -13.94
CA GLN A 270 21.16 5.06 -14.18
C GLN A 270 21.89 3.78 -13.81
N ARG A 271 21.39 3.11 -12.77
CA ARG A 271 21.77 1.75 -12.43
C ARG A 271 21.37 0.75 -13.50
N THR A 272 22.28 -0.13 -13.85
CA THR A 272 22.09 -1.12 -14.93
C THR A 272 22.11 -2.56 -14.43
N LEU A 273 21.67 -3.52 -15.25
CA LEU A 273 21.78 -4.96 -14.95
C LEU A 273 23.23 -5.41 -14.69
N LYS A 274 24.23 -4.64 -15.14
CA LYS A 274 25.64 -4.93 -14.83
C LYS A 274 25.90 -4.88 -13.32
N GLU A 275 25.27 -3.97 -12.61
CA GLU A 275 25.42 -3.81 -11.15
C GLU A 275 24.79 -4.97 -10.37
N LEU A 276 23.75 -5.61 -10.92
CA LEU A 276 23.22 -6.85 -10.38
C LEU A 276 24.22 -8.02 -10.48
N LEU A 277 24.91 -8.12 -11.62
CA LEU A 277 25.82 -9.23 -11.90
C LEU A 277 27.21 -9.03 -11.30
N ARG A 278 27.63 -7.78 -11.11
CA ARG A 278 28.96 -7.40 -10.59
C ARG A 278 28.84 -6.22 -9.62
N PRO A 279 28.23 -6.42 -8.44
CA PRO A 279 28.04 -5.36 -7.46
C PRO A 279 29.36 -4.84 -6.85
N TRP A 280 30.47 -5.57 -7.02
CA TRP A 280 31.81 -5.20 -6.53
C TRP A 280 32.63 -4.36 -7.52
N ASP A 281 32.14 -4.13 -8.74
CA ASP A 281 32.83 -3.31 -9.77
C ASP A 281 32.52 -1.80 -9.64
N VAL A 282 31.80 -1.38 -8.59
CA VAL A 282 31.34 0.00 -8.34
C VAL A 282 32.11 0.64 -7.19
#